data_AF-A0AA37P6K3-F1
#
_entry.id   AF-A0AA37P6K3-F1
#
_cell.length_a   1.000
_cell.length_b   1.000
_cell.length_c   1.000
_cell.angle_alpha   90.00
_cell.angle_beta   90.00
_cell.angle_gamma   90.00
#
_symmetry.space_group_name_H-M   'P 1'
#
loop_
_entity.id
_entity.type
_entity.pdbx_description
1 polymer ?
#
loop_
_entity_poly.entity_id
_entity_poly.type
_entity_poly.pdbx_seq_one_letter_code
_entity_poly.pdbx_strand_id
1 'polypeptide(L)'
;MAMNAGAGAAAAKVGSELNGIPATTKAIQIGALTGLTKAVLTTFREIVLMNGANMVFRVLLFLITSSFGICPLLMTEVGNILLKDTPKELVVAAVVAAVPLFFEAVRDIKPKPDEEGEVNYFRWAWAVFLIATDALGGYVFARMASNQGMPISNYHAACSAGAVYGTLTFLARAMTGCVALVRHQTNDGKVSDIFGVWEVVLPDRIVVSEEEYQRMQRGLGATLTQLFRALPV
;
A
#
# COMPACT_ATOMS: atom_id res chain seq x y z
N MET A 1 -9.09 5.87 -2.68
CA MET A 1 -7.87 6.59 -3.13
C MET A 1 -8.00 8.11 -2.99
N ALA A 2 -9.08 8.76 -3.47
CA ALA A 2 -9.27 10.22 -3.36
C ALA A 2 -9.27 10.77 -1.91
N MET A 3 -9.69 9.96 -0.93
CA MET A 3 -9.65 10.32 0.50
C MET A 3 -8.24 10.57 1.04
N ASN A 4 -7.17 10.11 0.38
CA ASN A 4 -5.80 10.38 0.82
C ASN A 4 -5.44 11.88 0.71
N ALA A 5 -5.98 12.59 -0.29
CA ALA A 5 -5.79 14.04 -0.40
C ALA A 5 -6.49 14.77 0.76
N GLY A 6 -7.72 14.37 1.09
CA GLY A 6 -8.43 14.87 2.28
C GLY A 6 -7.71 14.53 3.59
N ALA A 7 -7.16 13.32 3.70
CA ALA A 7 -6.37 12.88 4.85
C ALA A 7 -5.10 13.72 5.04
N GLY A 8 -4.40 14.03 3.94
CA GLY A 8 -3.23 14.90 3.98
C GLY A 8 -3.56 16.34 4.38
N ALA A 9 -4.67 16.89 3.86
CA ALA A 9 -5.18 18.21 4.24
C ALA A 9 -5.53 18.29 5.73
N ALA A 10 -6.25 17.28 6.24
CA ALA A 10 -6.65 17.19 7.64
C ALA A 10 -5.44 17.03 8.57
N ALA A 11 -4.47 16.19 8.21
CA ALA A 11 -3.23 16.02 8.96
C ALA A 11 -2.43 17.32 9.03
N ALA A 12 -2.33 18.08 7.93
CA ALA A 12 -1.65 19.38 7.90
C ALA A 12 -2.33 20.42 8.79
N LYS A 13 -3.68 20.45 8.80
CA LYS A 13 -4.46 21.32 9.69
C LYS A 13 -4.24 20.98 11.16
N VAL A 14 -4.42 19.72 11.55
CA VAL A 14 -4.24 19.26 12.93
C VAL A 14 -2.80 19.46 13.41
N GLY A 15 -1.83 19.18 12.54
CA GLY A 15 -0.42 19.45 12.83
C GLY A 15 -0.16 20.92 13.11
N SER A 16 -0.76 21.82 12.33
CA SER A 16 -0.60 23.28 12.53
C SER A 16 -1.24 23.74 13.84
N GLU A 17 -2.50 23.37 14.08
CA GLU A 17 -3.24 23.74 15.30
C GLU A 17 -2.54 23.27 16.58
N LEU A 18 -2.03 22.04 16.61
CA LEU A 18 -1.32 21.50 17.77
C LEU A 18 0.09 22.06 17.95
N ASN A 19 0.67 22.69 16.93
CA ASN A 19 1.90 23.47 17.06
C ASN A 19 1.61 24.93 17.48
N GLY A 20 0.34 25.31 17.68
CA GLY A 20 -0.05 26.68 18.02
C GLY A 20 0.07 27.66 16.85
N ILE A 21 0.18 27.16 15.61
CA ILE A 21 0.31 27.96 14.40
C ILE A 21 -1.01 27.86 13.61
N PRO A 22 -1.63 28.98 13.22
CA PRO A 22 -2.86 28.92 12.43
C PRO A 22 -2.62 28.21 11.10
N ALA A 23 -3.50 27.25 10.78
CA ALA A 23 -3.42 26.47 9.55
C ALA A 23 -3.63 27.38 8.32
N THR A 24 -2.55 27.67 7.61
CA THR A 24 -2.62 28.47 6.38
C THR A 24 -3.22 27.66 5.24
N THR A 25 -3.91 28.33 4.31
CA THR A 25 -4.43 27.70 3.09
C THR A 25 -3.34 26.97 2.31
N LYS A 26 -2.13 27.56 2.27
CA LYS A 26 -0.96 26.95 1.62
C LYS A 26 -0.55 25.64 2.30
N ALA A 27 -0.50 25.57 3.63
CA ALA A 27 -0.16 24.34 4.36
C ALA A 27 -1.19 23.23 4.10
N ILE A 28 -2.48 23.57 4.08
CA ILE A 28 -3.57 22.63 3.79
C ILE A 28 -3.47 22.11 2.34
N GLN A 29 -3.21 23.00 1.37
CA GLN A 29 -3.04 22.62 -0.04
C GLN A 29 -1.83 21.71 -0.26
N ILE A 30 -0.70 22.00 0.39
CA ILE A 30 0.50 21.16 0.32
C ILE A 30 0.22 19.80 0.96
N GLY A 31 -0.44 19.76 2.13
CA GLY A 31 -0.86 18.49 2.74
C GLY A 31 -1.76 17.68 1.81
N ALA A 32 -2.72 18.33 1.13
CA ALA A 32 -3.58 17.68 0.15
C ALA A 32 -2.81 17.11 -1.05
N LEU A 33 -1.84 17.89 -1.57
CA LEU A 33 -0.97 17.48 -2.67
C LEU A 33 -0.13 16.27 -2.29
N THR A 34 0.51 16.26 -1.12
CA THR A 34 1.30 15.12 -0.63
C THR A 34 0.44 13.86 -0.50
N GLY A 35 -0.79 14.00 0.00
CA GLY A 35 -1.77 12.92 0.08
C GLY A 35 -2.18 12.38 -1.30
N LEU A 36 -2.37 13.27 -2.27
CA LEU A 36 -2.63 12.93 -3.67
C LEU A 36 -1.44 12.18 -4.30
N THR A 37 -0.22 12.69 -4.14
CA THR A 37 1.00 12.07 -4.68
C THR A 37 1.19 10.65 -4.14
N LYS A 38 1.01 10.44 -2.82
CA LYS A 38 1.02 9.07 -2.24
C LYS A 38 -0.04 8.17 -2.89
N ALA A 39 -1.25 8.69 -3.11
CA ALA A 39 -2.33 7.93 -3.74
C ALA A 39 -2.03 7.55 -5.19
N VAL A 40 -1.47 8.47 -5.98
CA VAL A 40 -1.12 8.23 -7.39
C VAL A 40 -0.01 7.18 -7.48
N LEU A 41 1.06 7.31 -6.68
CA LEU A 41 2.16 6.34 -6.66
C LEU A 41 1.69 4.93 -6.27
N THR A 42 0.85 4.85 -5.25
CA THR A 42 0.29 3.56 -4.81
C THR A 42 -0.71 2.98 -5.81
N THR A 43 -1.51 3.80 -6.49
CA THR A 43 -2.41 3.33 -7.56
C THR A 43 -1.62 2.82 -8.77
N PHE A 44 -0.57 3.55 -9.17
CA PHE A 44 0.30 3.18 -10.26
C PHE A 44 0.97 1.82 -10.01
N ARG A 45 1.46 1.59 -8.78
CA ARG A 45 1.97 0.28 -8.34
C ARG A 45 0.98 -0.84 -8.62
N GLU A 46 -0.27 -0.69 -8.18
CA GLU A 46 -1.30 -1.73 -8.33
C GLU A 46 -1.58 -2.05 -9.81
N ILE A 47 -1.73 -1.01 -10.64
CA ILE A 47 -1.96 -1.17 -12.09
C ILE A 47 -0.81 -1.94 -12.75
N VAL A 48 0.44 -1.62 -12.42
CA VAL A 48 1.59 -2.31 -13.01
C VAL A 48 1.71 -3.76 -12.53
N LEU A 49 1.39 -4.02 -11.26
CA LEU A 49 1.40 -5.39 -10.73
C LEU A 49 0.37 -6.28 -11.44
N MET A 50 -0.79 -5.73 -11.80
CA MET A 50 -1.83 -6.43 -12.56
C MET A 50 -1.43 -6.77 -14.00
N ASN A 51 -0.60 -5.94 -14.64
CA ASN A 51 -0.23 -6.07 -16.06
C ASN A 51 0.92 -7.05 -16.38
N GLY A 52 1.24 -7.99 -15.49
CA GLY A 52 2.20 -9.05 -15.82
C GLY A 52 3.63 -8.58 -16.14
N ALA A 53 4.05 -7.41 -15.63
CA ALA A 53 5.34 -6.81 -15.96
C ALA A 53 6.56 -7.69 -15.59
N ASN A 54 7.66 -7.49 -16.32
CA ASN A 54 8.94 -8.18 -16.09
C ASN A 54 9.41 -8.13 -14.63
N MET A 55 10.03 -9.22 -14.15
CA MET A 55 10.46 -9.39 -12.76
C MET A 55 11.37 -8.25 -12.27
N VAL A 56 12.33 -7.80 -13.11
CA VAL A 56 13.23 -6.68 -12.80
C VAL A 56 12.46 -5.38 -12.62
N PHE A 57 11.49 -5.11 -13.50
CA PHE A 57 10.63 -3.93 -13.41
C PHE A 57 9.74 -3.97 -12.16
N ARG A 58 9.23 -5.16 -11.81
CA ARG A 58 8.48 -5.38 -10.57
C ARG A 58 9.32 -5.09 -9.32
N VAL A 59 10.56 -5.56 -9.26
CA VAL A 59 11.45 -5.32 -8.10
C VAL A 59 11.77 -3.84 -7.95
N LEU A 60 12.11 -3.15 -9.05
CA LEU A 60 12.35 -1.71 -9.04
C LEU A 60 11.12 -0.91 -8.60
N LEU A 61 9.95 -1.24 -9.14
CA LEU A 61 8.70 -0.61 -8.73
C LEU A 61 8.38 -0.88 -7.26
N PHE A 62 8.60 -2.10 -6.78
CA PHE A 62 8.38 -2.43 -5.38
C PHE A 62 9.27 -1.57 -4.47
N LEU A 63 10.53 -1.34 -4.86
CA LEU A 63 11.46 -0.50 -4.12
C LEU A 63 10.99 0.98 -4.09
N ILE A 64 10.64 1.55 -5.26
CA ILE A 64 10.23 2.96 -5.39
C ILE A 64 8.88 3.22 -4.71
N THR A 65 7.96 2.27 -4.80
CA THR A 65 6.59 2.38 -4.26
C THR A 65 6.46 1.79 -2.85
N SER A 66 7.56 1.32 -2.26
CA SER A 66 7.61 0.98 -0.84
C SER A 66 7.51 2.24 0.02
N SER A 67 7.16 2.08 1.29
CA SER A 67 7.18 3.19 2.25
C SER A 67 8.59 3.81 2.35
N PHE A 68 9.66 3.01 2.16
CA PHE A 68 11.04 3.49 2.08
C PHE A 68 11.30 4.40 0.88
N GLY A 69 10.67 4.17 -0.27
CA GLY A 69 10.81 5.03 -1.45
C GLY A 69 9.88 6.25 -1.41
N ILE A 70 8.63 6.05 -1.00
CA ILE A 70 7.60 7.10 -0.99
C ILE A 70 7.91 8.18 0.05
N CYS A 71 8.32 7.82 1.26
CA CYS A 71 8.59 8.79 2.34
C CYS A 71 9.65 9.85 1.97
N PRO A 72 10.87 9.50 1.50
CA PRO A 72 11.85 10.48 1.08
C PRO A 72 11.41 11.25 -0.17
N LEU A 73 10.73 10.62 -1.13
CA LEU A 73 10.20 11.31 -2.31
C LEU A 73 9.22 12.43 -1.94
N LEU A 74 8.26 12.12 -1.07
CA LEU A 74 7.29 13.10 -0.58
C LEU A 74 7.97 14.20 0.25
N MET A 75 9.00 13.85 1.03
CA MET A 75 9.76 14.84 1.77
C MET A 75 10.54 15.77 0.84
N THR A 76 11.13 15.26 -0.25
CA THR A 76 11.79 16.08 -1.26
C THR A 76 10.80 16.98 -2.00
N GLU A 77 9.60 16.47 -2.32
CA GLU A 77 8.53 17.28 -2.92
C GLU A 77 8.13 18.45 -2.01
N VAL A 78 7.76 18.15 -0.76
CA VAL A 78 7.32 19.15 0.22
C VAL A 78 8.46 20.11 0.57
N GLY A 79 9.68 19.58 0.74
CA GLY A 79 10.87 20.36 1.05
C GLY A 79 11.24 21.32 -0.08
N ASN A 80 11.16 20.90 -1.35
CA ASN A 80 11.43 21.81 -2.47
C ASN A 80 10.35 22.90 -2.61
N ILE A 81 9.08 22.59 -2.31
CA ILE A 81 8.00 23.58 -2.35
C ILE A 81 8.12 24.61 -1.21
N LEU A 82 8.51 24.17 -0.01
CA LEU A 82 8.55 25.02 1.19
C LEU A 82 9.89 25.70 1.43
N LEU A 83 11.00 25.00 1.18
CA LEU A 83 12.36 25.41 1.53
C LEU A 83 13.23 25.72 0.31
N LYS A 84 12.69 25.54 -0.92
CA LYS A 84 13.40 25.61 -2.21
C LYS A 84 14.42 24.50 -2.43
N ASP A 85 15.23 24.21 -1.41
CA ASP A 85 16.12 23.05 -1.34
C ASP A 85 15.77 22.22 -0.11
N THR A 86 15.53 20.92 -0.32
CA THR A 86 15.24 20.00 0.78
C THR A 86 16.52 19.67 1.56
N PRO A 87 16.59 20.00 2.86
CA PRO A 87 17.74 19.64 3.69
C PRO A 87 17.87 18.12 3.79
N LYS A 88 19.11 17.63 3.68
CA LYS A 88 19.42 16.18 3.76
C LYS A 88 18.91 15.58 5.07
N GLU A 89 18.86 16.37 6.13
CA GLU A 89 18.44 15.98 7.47
C GLU A 89 16.97 15.55 7.48
N LEU A 90 16.10 16.25 6.74
CA LEU A 90 14.69 15.91 6.60
C LEU A 90 14.50 14.65 5.76
N VAL A 91 15.32 14.44 4.74
CA VAL A 91 15.29 13.20 3.94
C VAL A 91 15.70 12.00 4.80
N VAL A 92 16.76 12.13 5.61
CA VAL A 92 17.16 11.09 6.57
C VAL A 92 16.05 10.82 7.58
N ALA A 93 15.43 11.87 8.13
CA ALA A 93 14.31 11.72 9.05
C ALA A 93 13.13 10.96 8.40
N ALA A 94 12.84 11.23 7.13
CA ALA A 94 11.78 10.54 6.37
C ALA A 94 12.11 9.05 6.15
N VAL A 95 13.38 8.72 5.88
CA VAL A 95 13.83 7.33 5.74
C VAL A 95 13.70 6.57 7.07
N VAL A 96 14.11 7.18 8.19
CA VAL A 96 13.99 6.54 9.52
C VAL A 96 12.52 6.36 9.91
N ALA A 97 11.66 7.33 9.59
CA ALA A 97 10.22 7.23 9.81
C ALA A 97 9.55 6.13 8.96
N ALA A 98 10.16 5.71 7.85
CA ALA A 98 9.67 4.62 7.03
C ALA A 98 9.82 3.24 7.69
N VAL A 99 10.68 3.09 8.71
CA VAL A 99 10.90 1.80 9.40
C VAL A 99 9.64 1.34 10.15
N PRO A 100 9.00 2.17 11.00
CA PRO A 100 7.66 1.88 11.54
C PRO A 100 6.61 1.60 10.46
N LEU A 101 6.71 2.25 9.31
CA LEU A 101 5.76 2.11 8.21
C LEU A 101 5.94 0.80 7.42
N PHE A 102 6.99 0.00 7.69
CA PHE A 102 7.16 -1.32 7.09
C PHE A 102 5.98 -2.25 7.38
N PHE A 103 5.23 -2.03 8.46
CA PHE A 103 3.98 -2.75 8.72
C PHE A 103 2.90 -2.50 7.66
N GLU A 104 3.01 -1.47 6.82
CA GLU A 104 2.18 -1.36 5.60
C GLU A 104 2.37 -2.58 4.66
N ALA A 105 3.51 -3.29 4.73
CA ALA A 105 3.75 -4.53 3.98
C ALA A 105 2.89 -5.72 4.45
N VAL A 106 2.31 -5.65 5.66
CA VAL A 106 1.28 -6.62 6.11
C VAL A 106 0.08 -6.64 5.15
N ARG A 107 -0.12 -5.58 4.36
CA ARG A 107 -1.13 -5.50 3.29
C ARG A 107 -1.00 -6.60 2.23
N ASP A 108 0.22 -7.02 1.95
CA ASP A 108 0.54 -7.98 0.87
C ASP A 108 0.66 -9.43 1.38
N ILE A 109 0.44 -9.66 2.68
CA ILE A 109 0.36 -11.02 3.23
C ILE A 109 -0.89 -11.68 2.63
N LYS A 110 -0.66 -12.63 1.73
CA LYS A 110 -1.71 -13.51 1.22
C LYS A 110 -2.18 -14.39 2.38
N PRO A 111 -3.49 -14.44 2.65
CA PRO A 111 -3.99 -15.38 3.64
C PRO A 111 -3.64 -16.80 3.19
N LYS A 112 -3.08 -17.58 4.11
CA LYS A 112 -2.91 -19.02 3.92
C LYS A 112 -4.29 -19.65 4.16
N PRO A 113 -4.86 -20.40 3.20
CA PRO A 113 -6.10 -21.13 3.45
C PRO A 113 -5.84 -22.19 4.54
N ASP A 114 -6.80 -22.35 5.46
CA ASP A 114 -6.80 -23.47 6.40
C ASP A 114 -7.01 -24.80 5.64
N GLU A 115 -6.78 -25.95 6.30
CA GLU A 115 -6.89 -27.29 5.68
C GLU A 115 -8.28 -27.58 5.09
N GLU A 116 -9.30 -26.83 5.51
CA GLU A 116 -10.70 -26.92 5.05
C GLU A 116 -11.06 -25.91 3.94
N GLY A 117 -10.10 -25.09 3.49
CA GLY A 117 -10.31 -24.09 2.42
C GLY A 117 -10.99 -22.80 2.86
N GLU A 118 -11.41 -22.70 4.12
CA GLU A 118 -11.95 -21.48 4.72
C GLU A 118 -10.84 -20.46 4.98
N VAL A 119 -11.11 -19.19 4.65
CA VAL A 119 -10.16 -18.09 4.75
C VAL A 119 -10.67 -17.07 5.76
N ASN A 120 -10.54 -17.38 7.06
CA ASN A 120 -10.86 -16.42 8.13
C ASN A 120 -9.74 -15.37 8.28
N TYR A 121 -9.70 -14.42 7.35
CA TYR A 121 -8.71 -13.34 7.34
C TYR A 121 -9.29 -12.03 7.88
N PHE A 122 -8.99 -11.70 9.14
CA PHE A 122 -9.40 -10.46 9.81
C PHE A 122 -8.59 -9.24 9.33
N ARG A 123 -8.75 -8.90 8.05
CA ARG A 123 -8.05 -7.80 7.36
C ARG A 123 -8.26 -6.43 8.03
N TRP A 124 -9.41 -6.24 8.69
CA TRP A 124 -9.77 -5.01 9.39
C TRP A 124 -9.01 -4.82 10.71
N ALA A 125 -8.70 -5.89 11.43
CA ALA A 125 -7.96 -5.82 12.71
C ALA A 125 -6.51 -5.37 12.47
N TRP A 126 -5.86 -5.89 11.43
CA TRP A 126 -4.53 -5.44 11.01
C TRP A 126 -4.50 -3.99 10.54
N ALA A 127 -5.61 -3.49 9.99
CA ALA A 127 -5.71 -2.12 9.54
C ALA A 127 -5.83 -1.10 10.71
N VAL A 128 -6.23 -1.53 11.92
CA VAL A 128 -6.15 -0.70 13.14
C VAL A 128 -4.70 -0.50 13.57
N PHE A 129 -3.85 -1.52 13.45
CA PHE A 129 -2.42 -1.38 13.71
C PHE A 129 -1.74 -0.37 12.79
N LEU A 130 -2.26 -0.19 11.56
CA LEU A 130 -1.74 0.82 10.63
C LEU A 130 -1.90 2.26 11.16
N ILE A 131 -2.97 2.53 11.92
CA ILE A 131 -3.18 3.86 12.54
C ILE A 131 -2.06 4.13 13.55
N ALA A 132 -1.71 3.14 14.37
CA ALA A 132 -0.63 3.24 15.34
C ALA A 132 0.73 3.43 14.66
N THR A 133 0.97 2.75 13.53
CA THR A 133 2.23 2.90 12.78
C THR A 133 2.34 4.24 12.07
N ASP A 134 1.24 4.80 11.56
CA ASP A 134 1.22 6.15 10.98
C ASP A 134 1.49 7.21 12.05
N ALA A 135 0.92 7.06 13.25
CA ALA A 135 1.19 7.92 14.40
C ALA A 135 2.67 7.83 14.85
N LEU A 136 3.19 6.60 14.95
CA LEU A 136 4.59 6.34 15.30
C LEU A 136 5.55 6.92 14.24
N GLY A 137 5.23 6.79 12.96
CA GLY A 137 5.99 7.38 11.86
C GLY A 137 6.10 8.91 11.99
N GLY A 138 4.99 9.58 12.30
CA GLY A 138 4.97 11.03 12.56
C GLY A 138 5.86 11.43 13.75
N TYR A 139 5.78 10.68 14.86
CA TYR A 139 6.62 10.91 16.03
C TYR A 139 8.11 10.71 15.72
N VAL A 140 8.47 9.59 15.08
CA VAL A 140 9.85 9.25 14.73
C VAL A 140 10.45 10.28 13.78
N PHE A 141 9.67 10.75 12.80
CA PHE A 141 10.08 11.81 11.88
C PHE A 141 10.45 13.09 12.63
N ALA A 142 9.55 13.60 13.48
CA ALA A 142 9.79 14.83 14.24
C ALA A 142 10.99 14.70 15.20
N ARG A 143 11.13 13.55 15.86
CA ARG A 143 12.26 13.28 16.76
C ARG A 143 13.58 13.20 16.01
N MET A 144 13.62 12.55 14.87
CA MET A 144 14.84 12.42 14.06
C MET A 144 15.25 13.76 13.43
N ALA A 145 14.29 14.58 13.02
CA ALA A 145 14.56 15.94 12.56
C ALA A 145 15.15 16.79 13.70
N SER A 146 14.58 16.73 14.90
CA SER A 146 15.11 17.44 16.08
C SER A 146 16.52 16.98 16.47
N ASN A 147 16.82 15.66 16.39
CA ASN A 147 18.15 15.12 16.67
C ASN A 147 19.22 15.64 15.69
N GLN A 148 18.82 16.06 14.49
CA GLN A 148 19.69 16.65 13.47
C GLN A 148 19.72 18.18 13.52
N GLY A 149 19.21 18.80 14.60
CA GLY A 149 19.20 20.25 14.76
C GLY A 149 18.06 20.96 14.03
N MET A 150 17.05 20.23 13.54
CA MET A 150 15.89 20.76 12.84
C MET A 150 14.58 20.48 13.59
N PRO A 151 14.26 21.21 14.67
CA PRO A 151 13.02 21.04 15.42
C PRO A 151 11.82 21.64 14.67
N ILE A 152 11.37 20.94 13.62
CA ILE A 152 10.29 21.38 12.71
C ILE A 152 8.89 21.31 13.33
N SER A 153 8.67 20.49 14.35
CA SER A 153 7.35 20.25 14.94
C SER A 153 7.44 19.67 16.34
N ASN A 154 6.45 19.96 17.18
CA ASN A 154 6.22 19.28 18.44
C ASN A 154 5.90 17.79 18.18
N TYR A 155 6.53 16.91 18.95
CA TYR A 155 6.36 15.46 18.82
C TYR A 155 4.90 15.02 18.94
N HIS A 156 4.12 15.65 19.81
CA HIS A 156 2.70 15.35 19.97
C HIS A 156 1.87 15.79 18.75
N ALA A 157 2.21 16.93 18.16
CA ALA A 157 1.54 17.44 16.97
C ALA A 157 1.81 16.52 15.76
N ALA A 158 3.07 16.11 15.58
CA ALA A 158 3.46 15.20 14.49
C ALA A 158 2.85 13.80 14.65
N CYS A 159 2.81 13.26 15.87
CA CYS A 159 2.14 12.00 16.18
C CYS A 159 0.64 12.06 15.87
N SER A 160 -0.04 13.14 16.31
CA SER A 160 -1.47 13.33 16.08
C SER A 160 -1.81 13.52 14.61
N ALA A 161 -0.98 14.26 13.85
CA ALA A 161 -1.12 14.39 12.41
C ALA A 161 -1.01 13.03 11.69
N GLY A 162 -0.05 12.18 12.12
CA GLY A 162 0.08 10.81 11.65
C GLY A 162 -1.16 9.96 11.97
N ALA A 163 -1.67 10.03 13.20
CA ALA A 163 -2.89 9.31 13.60
C ALA A 163 -4.13 9.71 12.78
N VAL A 164 -4.30 11.00 12.50
CA VAL A 164 -5.40 11.53 11.68
C VAL A 164 -5.30 11.02 10.25
N TYR A 165 -4.09 11.06 9.66
CA TYR A 165 -3.85 10.50 8.34
C TYR A 165 -4.19 9.00 8.30
N GLY A 166 -3.67 8.23 9.25
CA GLY A 166 -3.93 6.79 9.34
C GLY A 166 -5.40 6.45 9.53
N THR A 167 -6.12 7.21 10.36
CA THR A 167 -7.56 7.00 10.60
C THR A 167 -8.39 7.25 9.35
N LEU A 168 -8.12 8.34 8.61
CA LEU A 168 -8.88 8.67 7.40
C LEU A 168 -8.58 7.70 6.26
N THR A 169 -7.33 7.27 6.13
CA THR A 169 -6.98 6.23 5.14
C THR A 169 -7.52 4.85 5.54
N PHE A 170 -7.61 4.53 6.83
CA PHE A 170 -8.30 3.34 7.34
C PHE A 170 -9.79 3.37 6.99
N LEU A 171 -10.50 4.47 7.27
CA LEU A 171 -11.93 4.60 6.95
C LEU A 171 -12.18 4.40 5.45
N ALA A 172 -11.34 4.99 4.59
CA ALA A 172 -11.41 4.77 3.15
C ALA A 172 -11.29 3.29 2.77
N ARG A 173 -10.37 2.56 3.43
CA ARG A 173 -10.17 1.11 3.21
C ARG A 173 -11.33 0.29 3.76
N ALA A 174 -11.84 0.62 4.94
CA ALA A 174 -13.00 -0.04 5.54
C ALA A 174 -14.24 0.10 4.64
N MET A 175 -14.52 1.31 4.14
CA MET A 175 -15.61 1.54 3.19
C MET A 175 -15.43 0.75 1.89
N THR A 176 -14.22 0.74 1.31
CA THR A 176 -13.93 -0.05 0.11
C THR A 176 -14.08 -1.56 0.38
N GLY A 177 -13.65 -2.02 1.54
CA GLY A 177 -13.80 -3.41 1.99
C GLY A 177 -15.26 -3.79 2.16
N CYS A 178 -16.07 -2.97 2.84
CA CYS A 178 -17.51 -3.19 2.98
C CYS A 178 -18.20 -3.24 1.60
N VAL A 179 -17.88 -2.32 0.69
CA VAL A 179 -18.39 -2.30 -0.69
C VAL A 179 -18.00 -3.58 -1.46
N ALA A 180 -16.76 -4.05 -1.31
CA ALA A 180 -16.29 -5.28 -1.96
C ALA A 180 -16.84 -6.57 -1.32
N LEU A 181 -17.22 -6.52 -0.04
CA LEU A 181 -17.84 -7.63 0.71
C LEU A 181 -19.33 -7.77 0.41
N VAL A 182 -20.00 -6.78 -0.19
CA VAL A 182 -21.31 -6.95 -0.85
C VAL A 182 -21.10 -7.66 -2.21
N ARG A 183 -20.40 -8.78 -2.19
CA ARG A 183 -20.40 -9.77 -3.27
C ARG A 183 -21.35 -10.87 -2.84
N HIS A 184 -22.56 -10.84 -3.38
CA HIS A 184 -23.48 -11.96 -3.21
C HIS A 184 -23.11 -13.00 -4.26
N GLN A 185 -22.45 -14.08 -3.85
CA GLN A 185 -22.39 -15.29 -4.67
C GLN A 185 -23.75 -16.00 -4.56
N THR A 186 -24.54 -15.96 -5.62
CA THR A 186 -25.67 -16.88 -5.78
C THR A 186 -25.14 -18.22 -6.29
N ASN A 187 -25.76 -19.33 -5.90
CA ASN A 187 -25.36 -20.71 -6.27
C ASN A 187 -25.30 -20.97 -7.80
N ASP A 188 -25.80 -20.04 -8.62
CA ASP A 188 -25.85 -20.13 -10.08
C ASP A 188 -24.59 -19.59 -10.79
N GLY A 189 -23.49 -19.34 -10.07
CA GLY A 189 -22.21 -18.90 -10.66
C GLY A 189 -22.18 -17.43 -11.14
N LYS A 190 -23.21 -16.66 -10.79
CA LYS A 190 -23.29 -15.22 -11.06
C LYS A 190 -22.76 -14.45 -9.85
N VAL A 191 -21.86 -13.50 -10.11
CA VAL A 191 -21.38 -12.57 -9.10
C VAL A 191 -22.06 -11.24 -9.35
N SER A 192 -22.94 -10.84 -8.43
CA SER A 192 -23.52 -9.50 -8.44
C SER A 192 -22.66 -8.56 -7.59
N ASP A 193 -22.26 -7.45 -8.19
CA ASP A 193 -21.73 -6.29 -7.49
C ASP A 193 -22.50 -5.02 -7.88
N ILE A 194 -22.15 -3.90 -7.27
CA ILE A 194 -22.78 -2.59 -7.52
C ILE A 194 -22.45 -2.04 -8.92
N PHE A 195 -21.51 -2.66 -9.64
CA PHE A 195 -21.08 -2.29 -10.99
C PHE A 195 -21.73 -3.15 -12.08
N GLY A 196 -22.43 -4.23 -11.70
CA GLY A 196 -23.20 -5.06 -12.61
C GLY A 196 -23.32 -6.51 -12.16
N VAL A 197 -24.07 -7.29 -12.95
CA VAL A 197 -24.09 -8.75 -12.83
C VAL A 197 -23.03 -9.30 -13.76
N TRP A 198 -22.03 -9.95 -13.19
CA TRP A 198 -20.96 -10.59 -13.94
C TRP A 198 -21.18 -12.10 -13.93
N GLU A 199 -21.28 -12.70 -15.11
CA GLU A 199 -21.14 -14.15 -15.23
C GLU A 199 -19.66 -14.50 -15.10
N VAL A 200 -19.33 -15.29 -14.10
CA VAL A 200 -17.99 -15.87 -14.00
C VAL A 200 -17.89 -16.88 -15.13
N VAL A 201 -17.22 -16.50 -16.22
CA VAL A 201 -16.77 -17.46 -17.24
C VAL A 201 -15.69 -18.31 -16.59
N LEU A 202 -16.12 -19.32 -15.84
CA LEU A 202 -15.25 -20.41 -15.45
C LEU A 202 -14.76 -21.04 -16.76
N PRO A 203 -13.43 -21.19 -16.97
CA PRO A 203 -12.98 -22.02 -18.08
C PRO A 203 -13.67 -23.37 -17.94
N ASP A 204 -14.25 -23.87 -19.04
CA ASP A 204 -14.94 -25.16 -19.07
C ASP A 204 -14.12 -26.18 -18.27
N ARG A 205 -14.78 -26.93 -17.38
CA ARG A 205 -14.10 -28.02 -16.66
C ARG A 205 -13.41 -28.86 -17.70
N ILE A 206 -12.07 -28.78 -17.76
CA ILE A 206 -11.28 -29.65 -18.61
C ILE A 206 -11.39 -31.03 -17.95
N VAL A 207 -12.39 -31.80 -18.37
CA VAL A 207 -12.52 -33.21 -18.01
C VAL A 207 -11.47 -33.93 -18.83
N VAL A 208 -10.24 -33.89 -18.35
CA VAL A 208 -9.12 -34.63 -18.95
C VAL A 208 -9.39 -36.11 -18.66
N SER A 209 -9.52 -36.92 -19.70
CA SER A 209 -9.59 -38.38 -19.52
C SER A 209 -8.30 -38.89 -18.86
N GLU A 210 -8.37 -39.97 -18.08
CA GLU A 210 -7.21 -40.57 -17.40
C GLU A 210 -6.02 -40.78 -18.38
N GLU A 211 -6.32 -41.14 -19.63
CA GLU A 211 -5.35 -41.34 -20.69
C GLU A 211 -4.67 -40.05 -21.16
N GLU A 212 -5.42 -38.96 -21.29
CA GLU A 212 -4.87 -37.64 -21.64
C GLU A 212 -4.03 -37.07 -20.51
N TYR A 213 -4.43 -37.28 -19.25
CA TYR A 213 -3.67 -36.86 -18.08
C TYR A 213 -2.32 -37.57 -18.03
N GLN A 214 -2.30 -38.89 -18.26
CA GLN A 214 -1.06 -39.66 -18.32
C GLN A 214 -0.18 -39.31 -19.53
N ARG A 215 -0.76 -38.91 -20.67
CA ARG A 215 0.01 -38.39 -21.82
C ARG A 215 0.63 -37.04 -21.51
N MET A 216 -0.11 -36.14 -20.86
CA MET A 216 0.40 -34.85 -20.40
C MET A 216 1.53 -35.00 -19.38
N GLN A 217 1.41 -35.90 -18.39
CA GLN A 217 2.47 -36.16 -17.43
C GLN A 217 3.73 -36.74 -18.08
N ARG A 218 3.57 -37.66 -19.05
CA ARG A 218 4.70 -38.20 -19.84
C ARG A 218 5.37 -37.12 -20.69
N GLY A 219 4.58 -36.24 -21.29
CA GLY A 219 5.08 -35.07 -22.02
C GLY A 219 5.89 -34.14 -21.10
N LEU A 220 5.33 -33.76 -19.95
CA LEU A 220 5.98 -32.88 -18.97
C LEU A 220 7.30 -33.48 -18.43
N GLY A 221 7.32 -34.80 -18.19
CA GLY A 221 8.52 -35.53 -17.79
C GLY A 221 9.60 -35.53 -18.86
N ALA A 222 9.23 -35.69 -20.13
CA ALA A 222 10.18 -35.61 -21.25
C ALA A 222 10.76 -34.19 -21.41
N THR A 223 9.95 -33.15 -21.26
CA THR A 223 10.41 -31.75 -21.33
C THR A 223 11.32 -31.39 -20.17
N LEU A 224 11.00 -31.81 -18.95
CA LEU A 224 11.85 -31.63 -17.77
C LEU A 224 13.19 -32.37 -17.93
N THR A 225 13.17 -33.59 -18.45
CA THR A 225 14.40 -34.37 -18.68
C THR A 225 15.30 -33.75 -19.76
N GLN A 226 14.72 -33.15 -20.80
CA GLN A 226 15.47 -32.35 -21.77
C GLN A 226 16.04 -31.07 -21.17
N LEU A 227 15.28 -30.39 -20.29
CA LEU A 227 15.74 -29.19 -19.59
C LEU A 227 16.95 -29.49 -18.68
N PHE A 228 16.93 -30.62 -17.97
CA PHE A 228 18.03 -31.05 -17.11
C PHE A 228 19.25 -31.59 -17.88
N ARG A 229 19.09 -32.09 -19.11
CA ARG A 229 20.21 -32.44 -20.00
C ARG A 229 20.85 -31.23 -20.68
N ALA A 230 20.16 -30.10 -20.75
CA ALA A 230 20.65 -28.87 -21.40
C ALA A 230 21.42 -27.94 -20.45
N LEU A 231 21.54 -28.29 -19.16
CA LEU A 231 22.37 -27.57 -18.19
C LEU A 231 23.81 -28.11 -18.25
N PRO A 232 24.81 -27.30 -18.66
CA PRO A 232 26.21 -27.71 -18.58
C PRO A 232 26.65 -27.74 -17.11
N VAL A 233 27.41 -28.78 -16.74
CA VAL A 233 28.13 -28.90 -15.46
C VAL A 233 29.25 -27.86 -15.39
#